data_AF-A0A7J3GXJ4-F1
#
_entry.id   AF-A0A7J3GXJ4-F1
#
_cell.length_a   1.000
_cell.length_b   1.000
_cell.length_c   1.000
_cell.angle_alpha   90.00
_cell.angle_beta   90.00
_cell.angle_gamma   90.00
#
_symmetry.space_group_name_H-M   'P 1'
#
loop_
_entity.id
_entity.type
_entity.pdbx_description
1 polymer ?
#
loop_
_entity_poly.entity_id
_entity_poly.type
_entity_poly.pdbx_seq_one_letter_code
_entity_poly.pdbx_strand_id
1 'polypeptide(L)'
;MRRLRLPDPQSERPRVRLRINLVGVEGVTVPLLSTGGDGEVLQDVKISAFLSLPPDRRGIHASRVYEAILQLTNDRRSWGLDQMATELSVAVLERDLGCERSDVVITARLF
;
A
#
# COMPACT_ATOMS: atom_id res chain seq x y z
N MET A 1 -18.21 27.82 22.44
CA MET A 1 -18.41 26.61 21.62
C MET A 1 -17.78 25.42 22.31
N ARG A 2 -18.56 24.42 22.71
CA ARG A 2 -18.09 23.21 23.40
C ARG A 2 -17.56 22.23 22.34
N ARG A 3 -16.24 22.05 22.23
CA ARG A 3 -15.67 21.02 21.35
C ARG A 3 -16.06 19.64 21.89
N LEU A 4 -16.85 18.89 21.13
CA LEU A 4 -17.07 17.46 21.35
C LEU A 4 -15.72 16.75 21.09
N ARG A 5 -15.08 16.26 22.16
CA ARG A 5 -13.95 15.33 22.02
C ARG A 5 -14.53 13.96 21.72
N LEU A 6 -14.73 13.68 20.44
CA LEU A 6 -15.04 12.32 19.99
C LEU A 6 -13.75 11.48 20.11
N PRO A 7 -13.79 10.30 20.75
CA PRO A 7 -12.66 9.38 20.74
C PRO A 7 -12.30 9.02 19.30
N ASP A 8 -11.01 8.88 19.00
CA ASP A 8 -10.56 8.44 17.68
C ASP A 8 -11.07 7.00 17.45
N PRO A 9 -11.95 6.77 16.46
CA PRO A 9 -12.47 5.44 16.18
C PRO A 9 -11.38 4.42 15.87
N GLN A 10 -10.19 4.84 15.42
CA GLN A 10 -9.05 3.95 15.17
C GLN A 10 -8.37 3.48 16.47
N SER A 11 -8.51 4.24 17.56
CA SER A 11 -7.96 3.90 18.87
C SER A 11 -8.86 2.95 19.68
N GLU A 12 -10.10 2.74 19.23
CA GLU A 12 -11.05 1.84 19.89
C GLU A 12 -10.83 0.37 19.51
N ARG A 13 -10.84 -0.51 20.51
CA ARG A 13 -10.87 -1.96 20.26
C ARG A 13 -12.20 -2.36 19.62
N PRO A 14 -12.20 -3.21 18.58
CA PRO A 14 -13.43 -3.69 17.96
C PRO A 14 -14.18 -4.63 18.91
N ARG A 15 -15.52 -4.52 18.94
CA ARG A 15 -16.38 -5.40 19.77
C ARG A 15 -16.30 -6.86 19.32
N VAL A 16 -16.12 -7.06 18.02
CA VAL A 16 -15.94 -8.36 17.38
C VAL A 16 -14.50 -8.41 16.87
N ARG A 17 -13.71 -9.32 17.44
CA ARG A 17 -12.27 -9.43 17.17
C ARG A 17 -12.01 -10.41 16.03
N LEU A 18 -11.97 -9.89 14.81
CA LEU A 18 -11.72 -10.67 13.59
C LEU A 18 -10.45 -10.19 12.90
N ARG A 19 -9.58 -11.13 12.54
CA ARG A 19 -8.43 -10.85 11.69
C ARG A 19 -8.93 -10.58 10.28
N ILE A 20 -8.42 -9.53 9.63
CA ILE A 20 -8.65 -9.28 8.20
C ILE A 20 -7.40 -9.70 7.45
N ASN A 21 -7.57 -10.57 6.46
CA ASN A 21 -6.43 -11.09 5.70
C ASN A 21 -5.84 -10.06 4.73
N LEU A 22 -6.69 -9.25 4.10
CA LEU A 22 -6.31 -8.24 3.11
C LEU A 22 -7.16 -6.99 3.33
N VAL A 23 -6.52 -5.87 3.66
CA VAL A 23 -7.11 -4.53 3.68
C VAL A 23 -6.08 -3.53 3.15
N GLY A 24 -6.50 -2.59 2.31
CA GLY A 24 -5.54 -1.75 1.60
C GLY A 24 -6.15 -0.85 0.57
N VAL A 25 -5.33 -0.45 -0.40
CA VAL A 25 -5.71 0.36 -1.54
C VAL A 25 -5.61 -0.51 -2.79
N GLU A 26 -6.67 -0.47 -3.61
CA GLU A 26 -6.73 -1.24 -4.84
C GLU A 26 -6.65 -0.31 -6.04
N GLY A 27 -5.79 -0.65 -6.99
CA GLY A 27 -5.88 -0.16 -8.34
C GLY A 27 -5.45 1.27 -8.57
N VAL A 28 -4.44 1.74 -7.83
CA VAL A 28 -3.83 3.05 -8.07
C VAL A 28 -3.09 3.02 -9.40
N THR A 29 -3.48 3.87 -10.33
CA THR A 29 -2.79 4.04 -11.62
C THR A 29 -1.72 5.11 -11.50
N VAL A 30 -0.48 4.77 -11.85
CA VAL A 30 0.66 5.71 -11.84
C VAL A 30 1.52 5.53 -13.08
N PRO A 31 2.15 6.60 -13.59
CA PRO A 31 3.19 6.47 -14.59
C PRO A 31 4.45 5.88 -13.95
N LEU A 32 5.05 4.88 -14.59
CA LEU A 32 6.25 4.20 -14.11
C LEU A 32 7.25 4.00 -15.25
N LEU A 33 8.51 4.34 -15.00
CA LEU A 33 9.62 3.90 -15.84
C LEU A 33 10.02 2.49 -15.38
N SER A 34 9.76 1.49 -16.22
CA SER A 34 10.05 0.08 -15.93
C SER A 34 11.24 -0.42 -16.75
N THR A 35 12.15 -1.19 -16.13
CA THR A 35 13.21 -1.93 -16.82
C THR A 35 12.73 -3.33 -17.22
N GLY A 36 12.96 -3.72 -18.47
CA GLY A 36 12.74 -5.07 -18.98
C GLY A 36 13.88 -5.51 -19.91
N GLY A 37 13.71 -6.69 -20.53
CA GLY A 37 14.73 -7.27 -21.43
C GLY A 37 15.09 -6.38 -22.63
N ASP A 38 14.17 -5.51 -23.05
CA ASP A 38 14.33 -4.63 -24.21
C ASP A 38 14.67 -3.17 -23.85
N GLY A 39 15.01 -2.92 -22.58
CA GLY A 39 15.40 -1.59 -22.08
C GLY A 39 14.36 -0.95 -21.15
N GLU A 40 14.35 0.39 -21.11
CA GLU A 40 13.44 1.17 -20.27
C GLU A 40 12.19 1.60 -21.02
N VAL A 41 11.02 1.39 -20.42
CA VAL A 41 9.72 1.77 -20.98
C VAL A 41 8.94 2.58 -19.96
N LEU A 42 8.48 3.77 -20.36
CA LEU A 42 7.53 4.56 -19.59
C LEU A 42 6.10 4.09 -19.90
N GLN A 43 5.39 3.61 -18.89
CA GLN A 43 4.03 3.09 -19.03
C GLN A 43 3.17 3.39 -17.80
N ASP A 44 1.85 3.39 -17.98
CA ASP A 44 0.92 3.41 -16.86
C ASP A 44 0.81 2.00 -16.26
N VAL A 45 1.06 1.90 -14.96
CA VAL A 45 0.89 0.65 -14.21
C VAL A 45 -0.21 0.79 -13.17
N LYS A 46 -0.88 -0.32 -12.89
CA LYS A 46 -1.90 -0.41 -11.84
C LYS A 46 -1.29 -1.13 -10.63
N ILE A 47 -1.30 -0.46 -9.48
CA ILE A 47 -0.73 -0.95 -8.23
C ILE A 47 -1.82 -1.12 -7.20
N SER A 48 -1.87 -2.30 -6.59
CA SER A 48 -2.68 -2.58 -5.40
C SER A 48 -1.76 -3.02 -4.28
N ALA A 49 -1.99 -2.51 -3.07
CA ALA A 49 -1.19 -2.83 -1.90
C ALA A 49 -2.11 -3.07 -0.69
N PHE A 50 -1.87 -4.18 -0.01
CA PHE A 50 -2.70 -4.66 1.08
C PHE A 50 -1.84 -5.06 2.28
N LEU A 51 -2.48 -5.07 3.45
CA LEU A 51 -1.93 -5.49 4.73
C LEU A 51 -2.88 -6.49 5.38
N SER A 52 -2.32 -7.37 6.22
CA SER A 52 -3.11 -8.11 7.20
C SER A 52 -3.45 -7.22 8.40
N LEU A 53 -4.71 -7.20 8.84
CA LEU A 53 -5.13 -6.48 10.05
C LEU A 53 -5.28 -7.46 11.23
N PRO A 54 -4.61 -7.23 12.36
CA PRO A 54 -4.80 -8.04 13.55
C PRO A 54 -6.19 -7.82 14.16
N PRO A 55 -6.73 -8.79 14.91
CA PRO A 55 -8.12 -8.79 15.38
C PRO A 55 -8.43 -7.75 16.46
N ASP A 56 -7.43 -7.08 17.02
CA ASP A 56 -7.55 -6.05 18.05
C ASP A 56 -7.62 -4.63 17.50
N ARG A 57 -7.49 -4.47 16.17
CA ARG A 57 -7.53 -3.19 15.48
C ARG A 57 -8.80 -3.03 14.63
N ARG A 58 -9.29 -1.80 14.53
CA ARG A 58 -10.46 -1.47 13.70
C ARG A 58 -10.14 -1.22 12.23
N GLY A 59 -8.92 -0.77 11.93
CA GLY A 59 -8.53 -0.47 10.57
C GLY A 59 -7.06 -0.10 10.40
N ILE A 60 -6.73 0.18 9.16
CA ILE A 60 -5.42 0.68 8.72
C ILE A 60 -5.50 2.18 8.43
N HIS A 61 -4.32 2.81 8.35
CA HIS A 61 -4.21 4.13 7.76
C HIS A 61 -4.05 4.03 6.24
N ALA A 62 -5.15 3.90 5.51
CA ALA A 62 -5.13 3.70 4.05
C ALA A 62 -4.34 4.79 3.28
N SER A 63 -4.31 6.03 3.79
CA SER A 63 -3.50 7.10 3.20
C SER A 63 -2.01 6.79 3.21
N ARG A 64 -1.49 6.10 4.24
CA ARG A 64 -0.07 5.72 4.31
C ARG A 64 0.31 4.69 3.24
N VAL A 65 -0.63 3.81 2.89
CA VAL A 65 -0.45 2.86 1.79
C VAL A 65 -0.36 3.62 0.46
N TYR A 66 -1.27 4.57 0.23
CA TYR A 66 -1.26 5.42 -0.95
C TYR A 66 0.01 6.28 -1.04
N GLU A 67 0.44 6.89 0.07
CA GLU A 67 1.69 7.66 0.15
C GLU A 67 2.92 6.80 -0.15
N ALA A 68 2.96 5.55 0.30
CA ALA A 68 4.05 4.63 -0.02
C ALA A 68 4.14 4.36 -1.52
N ILE A 69 2.99 4.15 -2.18
CA ILE A 69 2.92 3.97 -3.65
C ILE A 69 3.49 5.22 -4.34
N LEU A 70 2.97 6.41 -4.01
CA LEU A 70 3.41 7.64 -4.63
C LEU A 70 4.90 7.91 -4.41
N GLN A 71 5.42 7.73 -3.20
CA GLN A 71 6.83 8.00 -2.90
C GLN A 71 7.77 7.12 -3.73
N LEU A 72 7.42 5.85 -3.93
CA LEU A 72 8.21 4.92 -4.76
C LEU A 72 8.14 5.24 -6.26
N THR A 73 7.00 5.76 -6.73
CA THR A 73 6.76 6.00 -8.16
C THR A 73 7.08 7.41 -8.62
N ASN A 74 7.22 8.37 -7.69
CA ASN A 74 7.43 9.78 -8.03
C ASN A 74 8.87 10.09 -8.44
N ASP A 75 9.82 9.22 -8.10
CA ASP A 75 11.20 9.34 -8.56
C ASP A 75 11.29 8.82 -10.01
N ARG A 76 12.02 9.51 -10.89
CA ARG A 76 12.29 9.07 -12.28
C ARG A 76 13.24 7.86 -12.36
N ARG A 77 13.27 7.04 -11.31
CA ARG A 77 14.05 5.82 -11.23
C ARG A 77 13.38 4.76 -12.08
N SER A 78 14.19 4.02 -12.84
CA SER A 78 13.72 2.85 -13.54
C SER A 78 13.65 1.64 -12.60
N TRP A 79 12.55 0.90 -12.68
CA TRP A 79 12.22 -0.18 -11.76
C TRP A 79 12.06 -1.52 -12.47
N GLY A 80 12.71 -2.56 -11.95
CA GLY A 80 12.26 -3.93 -12.19
C GLY A 80 10.97 -4.18 -11.41
N LEU A 81 9.96 -4.80 -12.02
CA LEU A 81 8.64 -4.97 -11.39
C LEU A 81 8.70 -5.84 -10.12
N ASP A 82 9.59 -6.83 -10.09
CA ASP A 82 9.87 -7.69 -8.95
C ASP A 82 10.54 -6.92 -7.79
N GLN A 83 11.55 -6.12 -8.12
CA GLN A 83 12.22 -5.25 -7.16
C GLN A 83 11.23 -4.23 -6.58
N MET A 84 10.43 -3.60 -7.44
CA MET A 84 9.44 -2.62 -7.02
C MET A 84 8.37 -3.24 -6.12
N ALA A 85 7.86 -4.42 -6.46
CA ALA A 85 6.90 -5.13 -5.61
C ALA A 85 7.47 -5.43 -4.23
N THR A 86 8.76 -5.82 -4.17
CA THR A 86 9.46 -6.06 -2.90
C THR A 86 9.61 -4.79 -2.07
N GLU A 87 10.13 -3.72 -2.67
CA GLU A 87 10.34 -2.43 -1.98
C GLU A 87 9.01 -1.84 -1.50
N LEU A 88 7.95 -1.92 -2.32
CA LEU A 88 6.62 -1.45 -1.92
C LEU A 88 6.04 -2.31 -0.80
N SER A 89 6.27 -3.62 -0.80
CA SER A 89 5.81 -4.52 0.26
C SER A 89 6.44 -4.18 1.61
N VAL A 90 7.74 -3.88 1.61
CA VAL A 90 8.48 -3.41 2.80
C VAL A 90 7.96 -2.05 3.24
N ALA A 91 7.90 -1.09 2.31
CA ALA A 91 7.45 0.26 2.56
C ALA A 91 6.05 0.32 3.19
N VAL A 92 5.11 -0.50 2.70
CA VAL A 92 3.74 -0.54 3.22
C VAL A 92 3.68 -1.20 4.61
N LEU A 93 4.49 -2.24 4.85
CA LEU A 93 4.54 -2.95 6.13
C LEU A 93 5.13 -2.08 7.25
N GLU A 94 6.21 -1.34 6.98
CA GLU A 94 6.89 -0.49 7.98
C GLU A 94 6.03 0.71 8.44
N ARG A 95 5.09 1.16 7.60
CA ARG A 95 4.23 2.32 7.91
C ARG A 95 3.05 2.01 8.82
N ASP A 96 2.74 0.74 9.06
CA ASP A 96 1.60 0.33 9.90
C ASP A 96 1.99 -0.69 10.98
N LEU A 97 2.38 -0.17 12.15
CA LEU A 97 2.80 -0.94 13.32
C LEU A 97 1.73 -1.97 13.73
N GLY A 98 2.06 -3.25 13.63
CA GLY A 98 1.20 -4.37 14.05
C GLY A 98 0.59 -5.18 12.91
N CYS A 99 0.83 -4.83 11.65
CA CYS A 99 0.57 -5.72 10.53
C CYS A 99 1.75 -6.69 10.36
N GLU A 100 1.48 -7.96 10.04
CA GLU A 100 2.52 -9.01 9.93
C GLU A 100 2.82 -9.37 8.47
N ARG A 101 1.91 -9.06 7.56
CA ARG A 101 2.00 -9.41 6.13
C ARG A 101 1.55 -8.24 5.28
N SER A 102 2.25 -8.02 4.17
CA SER A 102 1.83 -7.19 3.05
C SER A 102 1.68 -8.03 1.79
N ASP A 103 0.76 -7.61 0.92
CA ASP A 103 0.53 -8.20 -0.40
C ASP A 103 0.49 -7.06 -1.41
N VAL A 104 1.36 -7.13 -2.44
CA VAL A 104 1.45 -6.13 -3.50
C VAL A 104 1.19 -6.79 -4.85
N VAL A 105 0.34 -6.16 -5.65
CA VAL A 105 0.02 -6.58 -7.01
C VAL A 105 0.32 -5.42 -7.95
N ILE A 106 1.20 -5.65 -8.92
CA ILE A 106 1.53 -4.70 -9.97
C ILE A 106 1.08 -5.29 -11.30
N THR A 107 0.20 -4.57 -12.00
CA THR A 107 -0.24 -4.93 -13.35
C THR A 107 0.32 -3.92 -14.32
N ALA A 108 1.15 -4.40 -15.25
CA ALA A 108 1.77 -3.63 -16.32
C ALA A 108 1.42 -4.27 -17.67
N ARG A 109 1.48 -3.49 -18.76
CA ARG A 109 1.34 -4.03 -20.12
C ARG A 109 2.73 -4.29 -20.67
N LEU A 110 3.00 -5.54 -21.04
CA LEU A 110 4.22 -5.89 -21.77
C LEU A 110 3.97 -5.58 -23.26
N PHE A 111 4.93 -4.89 -23.87
CA PHE A 111 4.92 -4.51 -25.29
C PHE A 111 5.93 -5.36 -26.06
#